data_AF-A0AAX6MLX9-F1
#
_entry.id   AF-A0AAX6MLX9-F1
#
_cell.length_a   1.000
_cell.length_b   1.000
_cell.length_c   1.000
_cell.angle_alpha   90.00
_cell.angle_beta   90.00
_cell.angle_gamma   90.00
#
_symmetry.space_group_name_H-M   'P 1'
#
loop_
_entity.id
_entity.type
_entity.pdbx_description
1 polymer ?
#
loop_
_entity_poly.entity_id
_entity_poly.type
_entity_poly.pdbx_seq_one_letter_code
_entity_poly.pdbx_strand_id
1 'polypeptide(L)'
;METPLQTPNPPVNMLDGYVSQEQVMLTMYCHDSSFKSVTVLDGEGNPIFRVEGTTFGTSWSWRRRVWDSKKDCRIYDFRHNSLDIKNGWVVETPDGRKLCSLQHQSQVTRNHSSVDATVRTEAGEDVLVLMRPNGMAAITTTITVGDATIATIHKVEDNLPGSRGGRERSVWAVRIAPGVDMSLYFPVPNFISLWTQSLVLNVVHATSLIVLENYPVPPRDPKDSSWSSALRQTYRIWGNPRMLPRAKKPKSGVDEQEEPIAVFLIHRFAKIPLYYFLNWHVLPKLFSETVVELVAYDVAFPALLTRLSDVTAREAVVRSFIALSWIWESLVFLDGTNAVLAVSFVLAGVDQPSDWPPLFGYPTSMCGLRKFWSQFWHKLAVRSYSNYGRAFTRMLAFIIPGLPPVVYGAVVAFVIFLLSGLSHAVVSWRLGTSGWLDLQWFLLNFAGCFAETLVVSMVRRLAKRLGWARELALLERSWLGWFIGYTWVFAFFFWTVPLWKFPTLYRELVKLERWASILSKMTIVEG
;
A
#
# COMPACT_ATOMS: atom_id res chain seq x y z
N MET A 1 -7.20 30.97 14.22
CA MET A 1 -7.76 32.07 13.42
C MET A 1 -8.49 31.44 12.26
N GLU A 2 -9.79 31.66 12.16
CA GLU A 2 -10.60 31.15 11.05
C GLU A 2 -10.30 31.94 9.78
N THR A 3 -10.23 31.26 8.64
CA THR A 3 -10.01 31.92 7.34
C THR A 3 -11.31 32.63 6.92
N PRO A 4 -11.28 33.95 6.66
CA PRO A 4 -12.47 34.67 6.20
C PRO A 4 -12.87 34.19 4.80
N LEU A 5 -14.16 33.90 4.61
CA LEU A 5 -14.72 33.55 3.30
C LEU A 5 -15.14 34.80 2.54
N GLN A 6 -15.00 34.79 1.21
CA GLN A 6 -15.33 35.89 0.32
C GLN A 6 -16.21 35.39 -0.83
N THR A 7 -17.21 36.17 -1.24
CA THR A 7 -18.05 35.88 -2.40
C THR A 7 -17.20 35.96 -3.68
N PRO A 8 -17.23 34.94 -4.56
CA PRO A 8 -16.45 34.96 -5.79
C PRO A 8 -16.96 36.00 -6.80
N ASN A 9 -16.02 36.59 -7.55
CA ASN A 9 -16.31 37.38 -8.74
C ASN A 9 -15.39 36.88 -9.88
N PRO A 10 -15.92 36.20 -10.92
CA PRO A 10 -17.34 35.95 -11.22
C PRO A 10 -18.00 34.88 -10.31
N PRO A 11 -19.33 34.90 -10.13
CA PRO A 11 -20.05 33.89 -9.34
C PRO A 11 -19.90 32.49 -9.94
N VAL A 12 -19.77 31.46 -9.08
CA VAL A 12 -19.53 30.08 -9.51
C VAL A 12 -20.78 29.23 -9.28
N ASN A 13 -21.69 29.28 -10.25
CA ASN A 13 -22.97 28.55 -10.21
C ASN A 13 -22.98 27.46 -11.30
N MET A 14 -22.99 26.18 -10.90
CA MET A 14 -23.17 25.08 -11.86
C MET A 14 -24.64 24.83 -12.19
N LEU A 15 -25.55 25.20 -11.29
CA LEU A 15 -26.98 24.94 -11.36
C LEU A 15 -27.79 26.06 -10.68
N ASP A 16 -28.89 26.43 -11.30
CA ASP A 16 -29.86 27.37 -10.76
C ASP A 16 -30.58 26.84 -9.51
N GLY A 17 -30.69 27.68 -8.48
CA GLY A 17 -31.48 27.40 -7.27
C GLY A 17 -30.75 26.73 -6.09
N TYR A 18 -29.44 26.46 -6.19
CA TYR A 18 -28.61 25.94 -5.08
C TYR A 18 -27.58 26.96 -4.56
N VAL A 19 -27.79 28.24 -4.90
CA VAL A 19 -26.94 29.36 -4.51
C VAL A 19 -27.55 30.03 -3.28
N SER A 20 -26.92 29.86 -2.13
CA SER A 20 -27.28 30.61 -0.92
C SER A 20 -26.77 32.05 -1.01
N GLN A 21 -27.55 33.01 -0.52
CA GLN A 21 -27.14 34.41 -0.36
C GLN A 21 -26.35 34.65 0.94
N GLU A 22 -26.41 33.71 1.87
CA GLU A 22 -25.70 33.75 3.16
C GLU A 22 -24.67 32.60 3.25
N GLN A 23 -23.71 32.76 4.16
CA GLN A 23 -22.71 31.72 4.43
C GLN A 23 -23.40 30.44 4.91
N VAL A 24 -23.12 29.31 4.25
CA VAL A 24 -23.73 28.02 4.60
C VAL A 24 -22.71 27.13 5.29
N MET A 25 -23.15 26.49 6.36
CA MET A 25 -22.43 25.39 6.99
C MET A 25 -23.17 24.08 6.70
N LEU A 26 -22.41 23.08 6.24
CA LEU A 26 -22.94 21.75 5.91
C LEU A 26 -22.16 20.68 6.64
N THR A 27 -22.85 19.59 6.90
CA THR A 27 -22.26 18.37 7.45
C THR A 27 -22.43 17.24 6.46
N MET A 28 -21.32 16.68 6.00
CA MET A 28 -21.30 15.56 5.05
C MET A 28 -20.94 14.26 5.77
N TYR A 29 -21.90 13.35 5.78
CA TYR A 29 -21.78 12.01 6.33
C TYR A 29 -21.48 11.00 5.22
N CYS A 30 -20.31 10.39 5.28
CA CYS A 30 -19.90 9.40 4.31
C CYS A 30 -20.04 8.02 4.93
N HIS A 31 -20.92 7.19 4.38
CA HIS A 31 -21.25 5.88 4.94
C HIS A 31 -20.25 4.79 4.53
N ASP A 32 -19.45 5.04 3.47
CA ASP A 32 -18.49 4.07 2.94
C ASP A 32 -17.18 4.69 2.40
N SER A 33 -16.17 3.85 2.13
CA SER A 33 -14.81 4.26 1.69
C SER A 33 -14.78 5.01 0.38
N SER A 34 -15.71 4.62 -0.47
CA SER A 34 -15.72 4.87 -1.89
C SER A 34 -16.79 5.88 -2.25
N PHE A 35 -17.36 6.53 -1.23
CA PHE A 35 -18.36 7.59 -1.33
C PHE A 35 -19.52 7.18 -2.26
N LYS A 36 -19.95 5.92 -2.13
CA LYS A 36 -21.12 5.37 -2.81
C LYS A 36 -22.41 5.72 -2.11
N SER A 37 -22.35 5.97 -0.80
CA SER A 37 -23.47 6.37 0.03
C SER A 37 -22.99 7.53 0.87
N VAL A 38 -23.51 8.72 0.58
CA VAL A 38 -23.18 9.97 1.29
C VAL A 38 -24.47 10.73 1.54
N THR A 39 -24.63 11.30 2.73
CA THR A 39 -25.73 12.19 3.10
C THR A 39 -25.16 13.55 3.48
N VAL A 40 -25.67 14.63 2.89
CA VAL A 40 -25.29 16.00 3.24
C VAL A 40 -26.45 16.67 3.96
N LEU A 41 -26.19 17.21 5.15
CA LEU A 41 -27.14 17.95 5.96
C LEU A 41 -26.82 19.45 5.94
N ASP A 42 -27.86 20.28 6.07
CA ASP A 42 -27.72 21.72 6.34
C ASP A 42 -27.40 21.99 7.83
N GLY A 43 -27.23 23.27 8.19
CA GLY A 43 -26.91 23.70 9.56
C GLY A 43 -28.00 23.39 10.59
N GLU A 44 -29.22 23.07 10.15
CA GLU A 44 -30.35 22.66 11.00
C GLU A 44 -30.46 21.12 11.10
N GLY A 45 -29.59 20.38 10.40
CA GLY A 45 -29.59 18.92 10.39
C GLY A 45 -30.53 18.29 9.37
N ASN A 46 -31.11 19.06 8.44
CA ASN A 46 -32.00 18.51 7.42
C ASN A 46 -31.21 18.01 6.19
N PRO A 47 -31.54 16.84 5.62
CA PRO A 47 -30.85 16.32 4.45
C PRO A 47 -31.16 17.16 3.20
N ILE A 48 -30.11 17.68 2.56
CA ILE A 48 -30.20 18.47 1.33
C ILE A 48 -29.75 17.67 0.10
N PHE A 49 -28.74 16.81 0.24
CA PHE A 49 -28.25 15.97 -0.85
C PHE A 49 -28.00 14.55 -0.39
N ARG A 50 -28.19 13.60 -1.30
CA ARG A 50 -27.73 12.22 -1.14
C ARG A 50 -26.98 11.73 -2.37
N VAL A 51 -25.95 10.91 -2.15
CA VAL A 51 -25.12 10.35 -3.21
C VAL A 51 -25.30 8.84 -3.26
N GLU A 52 -25.51 8.32 -4.46
CA GLU A 52 -25.67 6.89 -4.72
C GLU A 52 -24.70 6.40 -5.80
N GLY A 53 -23.84 5.45 -5.44
CA GLY A 53 -22.86 4.81 -6.32
C GLY A 53 -23.18 3.34 -6.59
N THR A 54 -22.76 2.84 -7.75
CA THR A 54 -22.91 1.42 -8.10
C THR A 54 -21.91 0.54 -7.33
N THR A 55 -22.35 -0.67 -6.96
CA THR A 55 -21.52 -1.69 -6.33
C THR A 55 -20.44 -2.17 -7.29
N PHE A 56 -19.25 -2.46 -6.77
CA PHE A 56 -18.14 -2.94 -7.58
C PHE A 56 -18.52 -4.28 -8.24
N GLY A 57 -18.34 -4.40 -9.57
CA GLY A 57 -18.67 -5.60 -10.34
C GLY A 57 -20.01 -5.55 -11.11
N THR A 58 -20.85 -4.53 -10.89
CA THR A 58 -22.12 -4.38 -11.65
C THR A 58 -22.04 -3.37 -12.79
N SER A 59 -20.98 -2.54 -12.84
CA SER A 59 -20.69 -1.62 -13.95
C SER A 59 -19.22 -1.20 -13.95
N TRP A 60 -18.63 -1.06 -15.14
CA TRP A 60 -17.26 -0.57 -15.35
C TRP A 60 -17.14 0.95 -15.19
N SER A 61 -18.26 1.67 -15.15
CA SER A 61 -18.27 3.12 -14.92
C SER A 61 -18.22 3.41 -13.42
N TRP A 62 -17.18 4.10 -12.95
CA TRP A 62 -17.10 4.63 -11.59
C TRP A 62 -17.99 5.88 -11.51
N ARG A 63 -19.30 5.65 -11.50
CA ARG A 63 -20.32 6.69 -11.52
C ARG A 63 -20.89 6.92 -10.10
N ARG A 64 -21.08 8.19 -9.72
CA ARG A 64 -21.79 8.59 -8.49
C ARG A 64 -22.91 9.54 -8.89
N ARG A 65 -24.14 9.21 -8.50
CA ARG A 65 -25.34 9.98 -8.82
C ARG A 65 -25.69 10.84 -7.62
N VAL A 66 -25.82 12.14 -7.83
CA VAL A 66 -26.22 13.08 -6.76
C VAL A 66 -27.69 13.43 -6.92
N TRP A 67 -28.42 13.37 -5.81
CA TRP A 67 -29.85 13.61 -5.72
C TRP A 67 -30.14 14.77 -4.77
N ASP A 68 -31.16 15.57 -5.10
CA ASP A 68 -31.78 16.51 -4.17
C ASP A 68 -32.66 15.70 -3.22
N SER A 69 -32.36 15.75 -1.92
CA SER A 69 -33.09 14.97 -0.91
C SER A 69 -34.50 15.51 -0.65
N LYS A 70 -34.75 16.80 -0.90
CA LYS A 70 -36.07 17.45 -0.69
C LYS A 70 -36.98 17.24 -1.90
N LYS A 71 -36.44 17.32 -3.11
CA LYS A 71 -37.20 17.17 -4.37
C LYS A 71 -37.21 15.74 -4.92
N ASP A 72 -36.40 14.86 -4.36
CA ASP A 72 -36.18 13.48 -4.79
C ASP A 72 -35.81 13.38 -6.29
N CYS A 73 -35.05 14.35 -6.80
CA CYS A 73 -34.68 14.43 -8.21
C CYS A 73 -33.17 14.33 -8.41
N ARG A 74 -32.76 13.71 -9.52
CA ARG A 74 -31.35 13.53 -9.86
C ARG A 74 -30.78 14.84 -10.43
N ILE A 75 -29.70 15.30 -9.82
CA ILE A 75 -29.11 16.61 -10.14
C ILE A 75 -27.99 16.48 -11.19
N TYR A 76 -26.99 15.63 -10.93
CA TYR A 76 -25.88 15.35 -11.86
C TYR A 76 -25.15 14.06 -11.47
N ASP A 77 -24.23 13.65 -12.35
CA ASP A 77 -23.36 12.50 -12.18
C ASP A 77 -21.89 12.89 -12.14
N PHE A 78 -21.16 12.35 -11.16
CA PHE A 78 -19.71 12.23 -11.26
C PHE A 78 -19.36 11.00 -12.08
N ARG A 79 -18.53 11.19 -13.11
CA ARG A 79 -18.02 10.13 -13.95
C ARG A 79 -16.50 10.19 -14.00
N HIS A 80 -15.86 9.06 -13.68
CA HIS A 80 -14.44 8.88 -13.92
C HIS A 80 -14.15 8.51 -15.38
N ASN A 81 -13.13 9.13 -15.98
CA ASN A 81 -12.61 8.70 -17.27
C ASN A 81 -11.67 7.50 -17.08
N SER A 82 -12.21 6.28 -17.18
CA SER A 82 -11.49 5.02 -16.91
C SER A 82 -10.26 4.74 -17.79
N LEU A 83 -9.96 5.59 -18.78
CA LEU A 83 -8.85 5.46 -19.73
C LEU A 83 -7.91 6.68 -19.74
N ASP A 84 -8.09 7.68 -18.85
CA ASP A 84 -7.27 8.90 -18.84
C ASP A 84 -6.07 8.78 -17.87
N ILE A 85 -4.87 8.99 -18.42
CA ILE A 85 -3.58 8.97 -17.71
C ILE A 85 -3.53 10.04 -16.60
N LYS A 86 -4.35 11.09 -16.71
CA LYS A 86 -4.42 12.19 -15.72
C LYS A 86 -5.48 12.01 -14.62
N ASN A 87 -6.13 10.84 -14.56
CA ASN A 87 -7.13 10.51 -13.53
C ASN A 87 -8.27 11.53 -13.43
N GLY A 88 -8.76 11.98 -14.60
CA GLY A 88 -9.74 13.06 -14.72
C GLY A 88 -11.17 12.62 -14.36
N TRP A 89 -11.88 13.50 -13.65
CA TRP A 89 -13.31 13.34 -13.38
C TRP A 89 -14.12 14.39 -14.13
N VAL A 90 -15.34 14.03 -14.52
CA VAL A 90 -16.29 14.91 -15.19
C VAL A 90 -17.61 14.91 -14.42
N VAL A 91 -18.21 16.08 -14.30
CA VAL A 91 -19.58 16.27 -13.81
C VAL A 91 -20.49 16.48 -15.01
N GLU A 92 -21.52 15.65 -15.14
CA GLU A 92 -22.45 15.67 -16.28
C GLU A 92 -23.90 15.74 -15.77
N THR A 93 -24.78 16.50 -16.44
CA THR A 93 -26.23 16.44 -16.18
C THR A 93 -26.77 15.04 -16.53
N PRO A 94 -27.98 14.67 -16.06
CA PRO A 94 -28.64 13.44 -16.47
C PRO A 94 -28.75 13.27 -18.01
N ASP A 95 -28.85 14.38 -18.74
CA ASP A 95 -28.91 14.43 -20.21
C ASP A 95 -27.53 14.35 -20.89
N GLY A 96 -26.44 14.26 -20.11
CA GLY A 96 -25.07 14.12 -20.62
C GLY A 96 -24.36 15.44 -20.94
N ARG A 97 -24.91 16.60 -20.54
CA ARG A 97 -24.22 17.89 -20.69
C ARG A 97 -23.13 18.02 -19.64
N LYS A 98 -21.89 18.29 -20.07
CA LYS A 98 -20.75 18.51 -19.17
C LYS A 98 -20.86 19.85 -18.44
N LEU A 99 -20.87 19.80 -17.10
CA LEU A 99 -20.93 20.96 -16.20
C LEU A 99 -19.56 21.35 -15.65
N CYS A 100 -18.73 20.35 -15.31
CA CYS A 100 -17.41 20.59 -14.73
C CYS A 100 -16.41 19.50 -15.16
N SER A 101 -15.13 19.86 -15.29
CA SER A 101 -14.04 18.89 -15.31
C SER A 101 -13.06 19.11 -14.18
N LEU A 102 -12.63 18.01 -13.60
CA LEU A 102 -11.72 17.94 -12.47
C LEU A 102 -10.43 17.30 -12.95
N GLN A 103 -9.33 18.02 -12.78
CA GLN A 103 -8.00 17.53 -13.07
C GLN A 103 -7.18 17.46 -11.79
N HIS A 104 -6.61 16.29 -11.54
CA HIS A 104 -5.62 16.13 -10.48
C HIS A 104 -4.30 16.76 -10.92
N GLN A 105 -3.77 17.70 -10.13
CA GLN A 105 -2.45 18.27 -10.35
C GLN A 105 -1.44 17.50 -9.52
N SER A 106 -0.63 16.65 -10.17
CA SER A 106 0.55 16.07 -9.54
C SER A 106 1.70 17.10 -9.59
N GLN A 107 1.84 17.94 -8.57
CA GLN A 107 3.08 18.71 -8.43
C GLN A 107 4.15 17.85 -7.75
N VAL A 108 5.33 17.84 -8.37
CA VAL A 108 6.57 17.13 -7.94
C VAL A 108 7.08 17.60 -6.56
N THR A 109 6.47 18.61 -5.97
CA THR A 109 6.85 19.19 -4.68
C THR A 109 5.63 19.52 -3.82
N ARG A 110 5.62 18.97 -2.59
CA ARG A 110 4.67 19.10 -1.45
C ARG A 110 3.54 18.07 -1.38
N ASN A 111 3.84 16.99 -0.66
CA ASN A 111 3.06 16.08 0.20
C ASN A 111 1.53 15.85 0.09
N HIS A 112 0.72 16.62 -0.65
CA HIS A 112 -0.75 16.47 -0.68
C HIS A 112 -1.33 16.72 -2.08
N SER A 113 -2.47 16.08 -2.40
CA SER A 113 -3.11 16.17 -3.72
C SER A 113 -3.88 17.48 -3.91
N SER A 114 -3.50 18.28 -4.91
CA SER A 114 -4.23 19.46 -5.35
C SER A 114 -5.16 19.14 -6.53
N VAL A 115 -6.36 19.73 -6.53
CA VAL A 115 -7.34 19.57 -7.62
C VAL A 115 -7.60 20.91 -8.26
N ASP A 116 -7.60 20.92 -9.59
CA ASP A 116 -8.04 22.05 -10.41
C ASP A 116 -9.36 21.65 -11.06
N ALA A 117 -10.39 22.44 -10.82
CA ALA A 117 -11.70 22.24 -11.41
C ALA A 117 -12.01 23.37 -12.38
N THR A 118 -12.33 23.02 -13.62
CA THR A 118 -12.91 23.95 -14.60
C THR A 118 -14.42 23.79 -14.54
N VAL A 119 -15.08 24.80 -13.98
CA VAL A 119 -16.52 24.84 -13.80
C VAL A 119 -17.12 25.70 -14.91
N ARG A 120 -18.05 25.14 -15.67
CA ARG A 120 -18.79 25.90 -16.68
C ARG A 120 -20.02 26.54 -16.03
N THR A 121 -20.02 27.86 -15.95
CA THR A 121 -21.15 28.63 -15.39
C THR A 121 -22.34 28.59 -16.33
N GLU A 122 -23.53 28.92 -15.82
CA GLU A 122 -24.73 29.04 -16.64
C GLU A 122 -24.62 30.15 -17.70
N ALA A 123 -23.83 31.19 -17.44
CA ALA A 123 -23.51 32.23 -18.41
C ALA A 123 -22.65 31.71 -19.58
N GLY A 124 -22.18 30.46 -19.49
CA GLY A 124 -21.38 29.78 -20.52
C GLY A 124 -19.87 29.95 -20.37
N GLU A 125 -19.42 30.64 -19.32
CA GLU A 125 -18.02 30.92 -19.01
C GLU A 125 -17.36 29.75 -18.27
N ASP A 126 -16.08 29.52 -18.52
CA ASP A 126 -15.30 28.50 -17.80
C ASP A 126 -14.51 29.18 -16.68
N VAL A 127 -14.85 28.88 -15.42
CA VAL A 127 -14.20 29.42 -14.22
C VAL A 127 -13.30 28.36 -13.60
N LEU A 128 -12.07 28.75 -13.28
CA LEU A 128 -11.09 27.90 -12.61
C LEU A 128 -11.24 27.97 -11.10
N VAL A 129 -11.57 26.85 -10.47
CA VAL A 129 -11.67 26.66 -9.02
C VAL A 129 -10.48 25.83 -8.55
N LEU A 130 -9.70 26.36 -7.61
CA LEU A 130 -8.51 25.72 -7.08
C LEU A 130 -8.77 25.13 -5.71
N MET A 131 -8.36 23.89 -5.52
CA MET A 131 -8.55 23.15 -4.26
C MET A 131 -7.20 22.80 -3.70
N ARG A 132 -6.87 23.38 -2.55
CA ARG A 132 -5.55 23.30 -1.95
C ARG A 132 -5.66 22.80 -0.51
N PRO A 133 -5.10 21.62 -0.21
CA PRO A 133 -5.02 21.14 1.17
C PRO A 133 -4.05 22.00 1.98
N ASN A 134 -4.44 22.33 3.20
CA ASN A 134 -3.72 23.18 4.13
C ASN A 134 -3.24 22.40 5.36
N GLY A 135 -2.05 22.77 5.84
CA GLY A 135 -1.41 22.18 7.02
C GLY A 135 -0.65 20.87 6.74
N MET A 136 0.13 20.40 7.72
CA MET A 136 0.96 19.21 7.56
C MET A 136 0.15 17.92 7.36
N ALA A 137 -1.09 17.86 7.86
CA ALA A 137 -1.96 16.69 7.78
C ALA A 137 -3.07 16.79 6.73
N ALA A 138 -3.17 17.89 5.96
CA ALA A 138 -4.23 18.13 4.97
C ALA A 138 -5.67 17.93 5.48
N ILE A 139 -5.90 18.14 6.78
CA ILE A 139 -7.20 17.98 7.44
C ILE A 139 -8.20 19.06 6.98
N THR A 140 -7.68 20.21 6.54
CA THR A 140 -8.45 21.30 5.97
C THR A 140 -8.10 21.48 4.51
N THR A 141 -9.08 21.54 3.62
CA THR A 141 -8.92 21.94 2.23
C THR A 141 -9.54 23.29 2.00
N THR A 142 -8.79 24.21 1.41
CA THR A 142 -9.28 25.55 1.06
C THR A 142 -9.53 25.61 -0.42
N ILE A 143 -10.64 26.25 -0.77
CA ILE A 143 -11.17 26.33 -2.13
C ILE A 143 -11.14 27.80 -2.52
N THR A 144 -10.47 28.11 -3.62
CA THR A 144 -10.26 29.48 -4.06
C THR A 144 -10.66 29.68 -5.51
N VAL A 145 -11.14 30.88 -5.84
CA VAL A 145 -11.41 31.34 -7.20
C VAL A 145 -10.73 32.70 -7.35
N GLY A 146 -9.75 32.79 -8.24
CA GLY A 146 -8.79 33.90 -8.21
C GLY A 146 -8.11 34.00 -6.84
N ASP A 147 -8.16 35.18 -6.23
CA ASP A 147 -7.61 35.44 -4.89
C ASP A 147 -8.63 35.27 -3.75
N ALA A 148 -9.90 34.99 -4.07
CA ALA A 148 -10.98 34.84 -3.08
C ALA A 148 -11.03 33.42 -2.53
N THR A 149 -11.09 33.27 -1.20
CA THR A 149 -11.38 31.98 -0.55
C THR A 149 -12.87 31.79 -0.42
N ILE A 150 -13.41 30.81 -1.14
CA ILE A 150 -14.85 30.66 -1.36
C ILE A 150 -15.44 29.50 -0.56
N ALA A 151 -14.63 28.54 -0.12
CA ALA A 151 -15.08 27.49 0.76
C ALA A 151 -13.92 26.84 1.52
N THR A 152 -14.23 26.23 2.65
CA THR A 152 -13.29 25.42 3.42
C THR A 152 -13.95 24.10 3.80
N ILE A 153 -13.21 23.02 3.63
CA ILE A 153 -13.63 21.67 4.01
C ILE A 153 -12.71 21.21 5.11
N HIS A 154 -13.31 20.82 6.22
CA HIS A 154 -12.61 20.35 7.39
C HIS A 154 -13.08 18.94 7.72
N LYS A 155 -12.14 18.00 7.88
CA LYS A 155 -12.47 16.66 8.33
C LYS A 155 -12.79 16.68 9.82
N VAL A 156 -14.02 16.34 10.18
CA VAL A 156 -14.50 16.33 11.57
C VAL A 156 -14.29 14.95 12.20
N GLU A 157 -14.58 13.88 11.44
CA GLU A 157 -14.41 12.49 11.90
C GLU A 157 -13.85 11.60 10.79
N ASP A 158 -13.01 10.63 11.17
CA ASP A 158 -12.44 9.60 10.28
C ASP A 158 -12.49 8.23 10.95
N ASN A 159 -13.56 7.50 10.72
CA ASN A 159 -13.79 6.18 11.30
C ASN A 159 -13.22 5.10 10.38
N LEU A 160 -12.32 4.28 10.92
CA LEU A 160 -11.73 3.14 10.20
C LEU A 160 -12.81 2.10 9.87
N PRO A 161 -12.68 1.39 8.73
CA PRO A 161 -13.61 0.31 8.39
C PRO A 161 -13.54 -0.79 9.45
N GLY A 162 -14.60 -0.91 10.26
CA GLY A 162 -14.70 -1.92 11.32
C GLY A 162 -15.21 -1.44 12.68
N SER A 163 -15.46 -0.13 12.87
CA SER A 163 -16.11 0.38 14.09
C SER A 163 -17.51 -0.24 14.23
N ARG A 164 -17.69 -1.16 15.19
CA ARG A 164 -18.98 -1.81 15.46
C ARG A 164 -19.98 -0.75 15.93
N GLY A 165 -21.09 -0.66 15.20
CA GLY A 165 -22.31 0.04 15.60
C GLY A 165 -22.58 1.26 14.75
N GLY A 166 -23.27 1.11 13.61
CA GLY A 166 -24.04 2.16 12.90
C GLY A 166 -23.37 3.52 12.64
N ARG A 167 -22.05 3.66 12.83
CA ARG A 167 -21.34 4.94 12.78
C ARG A 167 -20.86 5.22 11.36
N GLU A 168 -21.02 6.48 10.98
CA GLU A 168 -20.63 7.06 9.71
C GLU A 168 -19.12 6.91 9.49
N ARG A 169 -18.68 6.55 8.29
CA ARG A 169 -17.27 6.27 8.03
C ARG A 169 -16.39 7.51 8.10
N SER A 170 -16.86 8.65 7.62
CA SER A 170 -16.17 9.91 7.83
C SER A 170 -17.16 11.06 7.82
N VAL A 171 -16.97 12.03 8.71
CA VAL A 171 -17.80 13.23 8.81
C VAL A 171 -16.96 14.43 8.43
N TRP A 172 -17.49 15.30 7.57
CA TRP A 172 -16.80 16.49 7.10
C TRP A 172 -17.68 17.72 7.32
N ALA A 173 -17.10 18.79 7.86
CA ALA A 173 -17.73 20.09 7.95
C ALA A 173 -17.29 20.91 6.75
N VAL A 174 -18.26 21.46 6.01
CA VAL A 174 -18.01 22.28 4.84
C VAL A 174 -18.58 23.67 5.12
N ARG A 175 -17.73 24.70 5.05
CA ARG A 175 -18.16 26.11 5.07
C ARG A 175 -18.10 26.65 3.66
N ILE A 176 -19.19 27.20 3.18
CA ILE A 176 -19.34 27.63 1.80
C ILE A 176 -19.75 29.11 1.80
N ALA A 177 -18.99 29.93 1.07
CA ALA A 177 -19.35 31.31 0.79
C ALA A 177 -20.60 31.34 -0.10
N PRO A 178 -21.38 32.44 -0.08
CA PRO A 178 -22.48 32.61 -1.02
C PRO A 178 -22.04 32.35 -2.48
N GLY A 179 -22.79 31.54 -3.25
CA GLY A 179 -22.54 31.33 -4.68
C GLY A 179 -21.51 30.26 -5.07
N VAL A 180 -21.45 29.12 -4.37
CA VAL A 180 -20.51 28.01 -4.70
C VAL A 180 -21.17 26.64 -4.56
N ASP A 181 -20.92 25.78 -5.55
CA ASP A 181 -21.43 24.40 -5.62
C ASP A 181 -20.65 23.41 -4.74
N MET A 182 -21.39 22.52 -4.07
CA MET A 182 -21.01 21.79 -2.86
C MET A 182 -20.37 20.41 -3.09
N SER A 183 -20.05 20.04 -4.34
CA SER A 183 -19.98 18.63 -4.76
C SER A 183 -18.59 18.00 -4.94
N LEU A 184 -17.50 18.75 -4.78
CA LEU A 184 -16.24 18.45 -5.47
C LEU A 184 -15.14 17.59 -4.79
N TYR A 185 -15.33 16.89 -3.66
CA TYR A 185 -14.15 16.55 -2.80
C TYR A 185 -14.08 15.13 -2.20
N PHE A 186 -13.14 14.27 -2.65
CA PHE A 186 -12.71 13.02 -1.96
C PHE A 186 -11.30 12.47 -2.37
N PRO A 187 -10.47 11.90 -1.44
CA PRO A 187 -9.14 11.28 -1.74
C PRO A 187 -9.06 9.72 -1.60
N VAL A 188 -8.08 9.09 -2.29
CA VAL A 188 -7.79 7.62 -2.29
C VAL A 188 -6.33 7.34 -1.89
N PRO A 189 -6.03 6.39 -0.97
CA PRO A 189 -4.67 5.85 -0.79
C PRO A 189 -4.58 4.33 -1.04
N ASN A 190 -3.59 3.88 -1.85
CA ASN A 190 -2.85 2.59 -1.77
C ASN A 190 -2.02 2.22 -3.02
N PHE A 191 -2.17 2.89 -4.16
CA PHE A 191 -1.34 2.64 -5.36
C PHE A 191 0.07 3.26 -5.26
N ILE A 192 0.18 4.39 -4.55
CA ILE A 192 1.41 5.20 -4.46
C ILE A 192 2.54 4.43 -3.77
N SER A 193 2.23 3.65 -2.72
CA SER A 193 3.23 2.87 -1.99
C SER A 193 3.83 1.75 -2.84
N LEU A 194 2.99 1.02 -3.60
CA LEU A 194 3.43 -0.01 -4.56
C LEU A 194 4.28 0.57 -5.68
N TRP A 195 3.82 1.68 -6.26
CA TRP A 195 4.54 2.34 -7.32
C TRP A 195 5.92 2.80 -6.84
N THR A 196 6.00 3.38 -5.64
CA THR A 196 7.26 3.83 -5.04
C THR A 196 8.19 2.65 -4.74
N GLN A 197 7.67 1.54 -4.19
CA GLN A 197 8.46 0.32 -3.94
C GLN A 197 8.98 -0.30 -5.24
N SER A 198 8.12 -0.40 -6.26
CA SER A 198 8.48 -0.92 -7.58
C SER A 198 9.57 -0.07 -8.24
N LEU A 199 9.45 1.25 -8.16
CA LEU A 199 10.44 2.18 -8.70
C LEU A 199 11.80 2.04 -8.01
N VAL A 200 11.84 2.01 -6.67
CA VAL A 200 13.08 1.81 -5.92
C VAL A 200 13.75 0.48 -6.30
N LEU A 201 12.96 -0.59 -6.39
CA LEU A 201 13.48 -1.90 -6.80
C LEU A 201 14.00 -1.89 -8.25
N ASN A 202 13.31 -1.21 -9.16
CA ASN A 202 13.72 -1.06 -10.54
C ASN A 202 15.05 -0.31 -10.65
N VAL A 203 15.23 0.80 -9.92
CA VAL A 203 16.48 1.56 -9.87
C VAL A 203 17.65 0.69 -9.41
N VAL A 204 17.45 -0.09 -8.34
CA VAL A 204 18.49 -1.01 -7.84
C VAL A 204 18.79 -2.11 -8.84
N HIS A 205 17.77 -2.67 -9.47
CA HIS A 205 17.93 -3.69 -10.50
C HIS A 205 18.69 -3.16 -11.73
N ALA A 206 18.25 -2.03 -12.28
CA ALA A 206 18.86 -1.36 -13.42
C ALA A 206 20.34 -1.05 -13.15
N THR A 207 20.63 -0.46 -12.00
CA THR A 207 22.01 -0.12 -11.61
C THR A 207 22.86 -1.39 -11.43
N SER A 208 22.30 -2.46 -10.85
CA SER A 208 22.99 -3.75 -10.71
C SER A 208 23.39 -4.32 -12.07
N LEU A 209 22.48 -4.29 -13.06
CA LEU A 209 22.74 -4.83 -14.39
C LEU A 209 23.78 -4.03 -15.17
N ILE A 210 23.65 -2.70 -15.15
CA ILE A 210 24.53 -1.81 -15.91
C ILE A 210 25.93 -1.78 -15.29
N VAL A 211 26.01 -1.54 -13.98
CA VAL A 211 27.28 -1.18 -13.31
C VAL A 211 28.02 -2.40 -12.77
N LEU A 212 27.30 -3.40 -12.24
CA LEU A 212 27.94 -4.53 -11.56
C LEU A 212 28.08 -5.77 -12.43
N GLU A 213 27.06 -6.09 -13.23
CA GLU A 213 27.09 -7.25 -14.13
C GLU A 213 27.64 -6.92 -15.53
N ASN A 214 27.78 -5.63 -15.90
CA ASN A 214 28.15 -5.19 -17.26
C ASN A 214 27.37 -5.96 -18.33
N TYR A 215 26.05 -6.04 -18.17
CA TYR A 215 25.23 -6.93 -18.98
C TYR A 215 25.35 -6.55 -20.47
N PRO A 216 25.72 -7.49 -21.36
CA PRO A 216 25.94 -7.16 -22.76
C PRO A 216 24.62 -6.73 -23.41
N VAL A 217 24.70 -5.71 -24.26
CA VAL A 217 23.57 -5.33 -25.13
C VAL A 217 23.18 -6.58 -25.93
N PRO A 218 21.89 -7.00 -25.92
CA PRO A 218 21.48 -8.17 -26.67
C PRO A 218 21.88 -8.02 -28.14
N PRO A 219 22.47 -9.06 -28.77
CA PRO A 219 22.90 -8.98 -30.16
C PRO A 219 21.67 -8.71 -31.04
N ARG A 220 21.74 -7.62 -31.80
CA ARG A 220 20.71 -7.25 -32.77
C ARG A 220 20.74 -8.28 -33.88
N ASP A 221 19.61 -8.96 -34.13
CA ASP A 221 19.51 -9.84 -35.30
C ASP A 221 19.58 -8.97 -36.56
N PRO A 222 20.61 -9.11 -37.42
CA PRO A 222 20.74 -8.29 -38.61
C PRO A 222 19.58 -8.47 -39.61
N LYS A 223 18.74 -9.51 -39.46
CA LYS A 223 17.57 -9.77 -40.30
C LYS A 223 16.24 -9.26 -39.73
N ASP A 224 16.19 -8.87 -38.46
CA ASP A 224 14.98 -8.34 -37.80
C ASP A 224 15.26 -6.94 -37.25
N SER A 225 15.18 -5.95 -38.14
CA SER A 225 15.42 -4.53 -37.82
C SER A 225 14.21 -3.83 -37.19
N SER A 226 13.16 -4.57 -36.81
CA SER A 226 11.94 -3.97 -36.27
C SER A 226 12.19 -3.31 -34.92
N TRP A 227 11.76 -2.06 -34.79
CA TRP A 227 11.79 -1.34 -33.51
C TRP A 227 11.01 -2.10 -32.40
N SER A 228 9.98 -2.87 -32.78
CA SER A 228 9.19 -3.68 -31.84
C SER A 228 9.96 -4.87 -31.26
N SER A 229 10.87 -5.48 -32.02
CA SER A 229 11.67 -6.62 -31.53
C SER A 229 12.75 -6.13 -30.55
N ALA A 230 13.38 -4.99 -30.85
CA ALA A 230 14.32 -4.31 -29.96
C ALA A 230 13.65 -3.87 -28.64
N LEU A 231 12.46 -3.28 -28.71
CA LEU A 231 11.68 -2.93 -27.51
C LEU A 231 11.31 -4.16 -26.68
N ARG A 232 10.87 -5.25 -27.30
CA ARG A 232 10.51 -6.48 -26.60
C ARG A 232 11.71 -7.13 -25.90
N GLN A 233 12.88 -7.15 -26.55
CA GLN A 233 14.12 -7.64 -25.94
C GLN A 233 14.56 -6.75 -24.77
N THR A 234 14.48 -5.44 -24.96
CA THR A 234 14.76 -4.45 -23.91
C THR A 234 13.83 -4.68 -22.71
N TYR A 235 12.51 -4.69 -22.92
CA TYR A 235 11.52 -4.99 -21.89
C TYR A 235 11.80 -6.30 -21.15
N ARG A 236 12.15 -7.38 -21.84
CA ARG A 236 12.46 -8.68 -21.21
C ARG A 236 13.70 -8.67 -20.33
N ILE A 237 14.64 -7.77 -20.57
CA ILE A 237 15.84 -7.60 -19.74
C ILE A 237 15.51 -6.72 -18.54
N TRP A 238 14.95 -5.54 -18.76
CA TRP A 238 14.66 -4.56 -17.69
C TRP A 238 13.46 -4.94 -16.83
N GLY A 239 12.53 -5.73 -17.36
CA GLY A 239 11.35 -6.26 -16.67
C GLY A 239 11.60 -7.58 -15.94
N ASN A 240 12.85 -8.08 -15.90
CA ASN A 240 13.20 -9.35 -15.27
C ASN A 240 14.14 -9.14 -14.06
N PRO A 241 13.63 -8.57 -12.95
CA PRO A 241 14.43 -8.33 -11.74
C PRO A 241 14.99 -9.63 -11.12
N ARG A 242 14.37 -10.78 -11.39
CA ARG A 242 14.84 -12.11 -10.96
C ARG A 242 15.90 -12.71 -11.91
N MET A 243 16.08 -12.13 -13.10
CA MET A 243 16.98 -12.57 -14.16
C MET A 243 16.86 -14.07 -14.41
N LEU A 244 15.63 -14.53 -14.62
CA LEU A 244 15.32 -15.94 -14.86
C LEU A 244 16.13 -16.49 -16.05
N PRO A 245 16.67 -17.73 -15.97
CA PRO A 245 17.68 -18.23 -16.92
C PRO A 245 17.29 -18.24 -18.40
N ARG A 246 16.00 -18.14 -18.75
CA ARG A 246 15.53 -18.11 -20.14
C ARG A 246 15.75 -16.79 -20.86
N ALA A 247 16.12 -15.71 -20.17
CA ALA A 247 16.70 -14.54 -20.82
C ALA A 247 18.09 -14.83 -21.46
N LYS A 248 18.69 -16.00 -21.20
CA LYS A 248 20.04 -16.39 -21.65
C LYS A 248 20.11 -17.48 -22.72
N LYS A 249 19.02 -18.08 -23.19
CA LYS A 249 19.11 -19.13 -24.22
C LYS A 249 18.12 -18.92 -25.38
N PRO A 250 18.60 -18.72 -26.62
CA PRO A 250 17.78 -19.01 -27.79
C PRO A 250 17.46 -20.51 -27.77
N LYS A 251 16.21 -20.85 -28.12
CA LYS A 251 15.64 -22.20 -28.11
C LYS A 251 16.66 -23.25 -28.58
N SER A 252 17.25 -23.97 -27.62
CA SER A 252 17.98 -25.20 -27.86
C SER A 252 17.44 -26.22 -26.86
N GLY A 253 16.84 -27.27 -27.41
CA GLY A 253 15.86 -28.12 -26.75
C GLY A 253 16.38 -28.82 -25.51
N VAL A 254 15.69 -28.58 -24.39
CA VAL A 254 15.25 -29.57 -23.41
C VAL A 254 13.97 -28.98 -22.81
N ASP A 255 12.82 -29.62 -23.05
CA ASP A 255 11.51 -29.24 -22.52
C ASP A 255 11.49 -29.45 -20.99
N GLU A 256 11.73 -28.38 -20.22
CA GLU A 256 11.06 -28.26 -18.92
C GLU A 256 9.58 -28.03 -19.23
N GLN A 257 8.71 -29.00 -18.93
CA GLN A 257 7.27 -28.94 -19.14
C GLN A 257 6.71 -27.60 -18.63
N GLU A 258 6.43 -26.69 -19.56
CA GLU A 258 5.77 -25.43 -19.25
C GLU A 258 4.35 -25.70 -18.79
N GLU A 259 3.95 -25.08 -17.68
CA GLU A 259 2.56 -25.12 -17.22
C GLU A 259 1.65 -24.58 -18.34
N PRO A 260 0.63 -25.34 -18.77
CA PRO A 260 -0.28 -24.87 -19.80
C PRO A 260 -0.90 -23.53 -19.42
N ILE A 261 -1.03 -22.61 -20.38
CA ILE A 261 -1.55 -21.25 -20.14
C ILE A 261 -2.89 -21.29 -19.41
N ALA A 262 -3.78 -22.22 -19.78
CA ALA A 262 -5.08 -22.38 -19.10
C ALA A 262 -4.94 -22.72 -17.61
N VAL A 263 -4.03 -23.64 -17.26
CA VAL A 263 -3.79 -24.06 -15.87
C VAL A 263 -3.19 -22.90 -15.07
N PHE A 264 -2.20 -22.22 -15.66
CA PHE A 264 -1.60 -21.03 -15.07
C PHE A 264 -2.65 -19.94 -14.78
N LEU A 265 -3.50 -19.64 -15.76
CA LEU A 265 -4.56 -18.64 -15.62
C LEU A 265 -5.57 -19.06 -14.56
N ILE A 266 -6.02 -20.32 -14.52
CA ILE A 266 -6.95 -20.83 -13.50
C ILE A 266 -6.34 -20.65 -12.10
N HIS A 267 -5.08 -21.04 -11.90
CA HIS A 267 -4.39 -20.88 -10.62
C HIS A 267 -4.29 -19.41 -10.19
N ARG A 268 -3.97 -18.49 -11.11
CA ARG A 268 -3.84 -17.06 -10.80
C ARG A 268 -5.19 -16.38 -10.58
N PHE A 269 -6.19 -16.69 -11.41
CA PHE A 269 -7.55 -16.19 -11.24
C PHE A 269 -8.20 -16.69 -9.97
N ALA A 270 -7.98 -17.95 -9.55
CA ALA A 270 -8.54 -18.49 -8.31
C ALA A 270 -7.96 -17.82 -7.05
N LYS A 271 -6.71 -17.34 -7.10
CA LYS A 271 -6.07 -16.63 -5.98
C LYS A 271 -6.70 -15.28 -5.68
N ILE A 272 -7.11 -14.53 -6.70
CA ILE A 272 -7.64 -13.16 -6.54
C ILE A 272 -8.91 -13.12 -5.67
N PRO A 273 -9.99 -13.88 -5.96
CA PRO A 273 -11.20 -13.89 -5.13
C PRO A 273 -10.93 -14.54 -3.77
N LEU A 274 -10.01 -15.52 -3.68
CA LEU A 274 -9.60 -16.10 -2.41
C LEU A 274 -8.94 -15.05 -1.50
N TYR A 275 -7.98 -14.29 -2.01
CA TYR A 275 -7.33 -13.20 -1.28
C TYR A 275 -8.31 -12.09 -0.92
N TYR A 276 -9.21 -11.73 -1.83
CA TYR A 276 -10.28 -10.78 -1.55
C TYR A 276 -11.16 -11.27 -0.39
N PHE A 277 -11.64 -12.52 -0.45
CA PHE A 277 -12.50 -13.10 0.57
C PHE A 277 -11.81 -13.17 1.94
N LEU A 278 -10.58 -13.69 1.98
CA LEU A 278 -9.83 -13.82 3.22
C LEU A 278 -9.49 -12.46 3.84
N ASN A 279 -9.11 -11.48 3.02
CA ASN A 279 -8.77 -10.14 3.50
C ASN A 279 -9.99 -9.31 3.92
N TRP A 280 -11.11 -9.43 3.22
CA TRP A 280 -12.30 -8.60 3.48
C TRP A 280 -13.26 -9.21 4.50
N HIS A 281 -13.32 -10.55 4.61
CA HIS A 281 -14.27 -11.23 5.49
C HIS A 281 -13.61 -11.97 6.66
N VAL A 282 -12.48 -12.64 6.44
CA VAL A 282 -11.87 -13.49 7.49
C VAL A 282 -10.99 -12.66 8.43
N LEU A 283 -10.07 -11.85 7.89
CA LEU A 283 -9.14 -11.08 8.72
C LEU A 283 -9.83 -10.07 9.64
N PRO A 284 -10.83 -9.28 9.21
CA PRO A 284 -11.52 -8.34 10.09
C PRO A 284 -12.35 -9.05 11.16
N LYS A 285 -12.97 -10.18 10.81
CA LYS A 285 -13.69 -11.01 11.78
C LYS A 285 -12.73 -11.56 12.84
N LEU A 286 -11.61 -12.13 12.41
CA LEU A 286 -10.57 -12.62 13.31
C LEU A 286 -10.06 -11.51 14.24
N PHE A 287 -9.80 -10.31 13.71
CA PHE A 287 -9.41 -9.15 14.50
C PHE A 287 -10.49 -8.77 15.53
N SER A 288 -11.75 -8.68 15.11
CA SER A 288 -12.86 -8.30 15.99
C SER A 288 -13.16 -9.32 17.09
N GLU A 289 -12.86 -10.60 16.87
CA GLU A 289 -13.06 -11.65 17.88
C GLU A 289 -11.86 -11.80 18.82
N THR A 290 -10.64 -11.49 18.36
CA THR A 290 -9.41 -11.68 19.14
C THR A 290 -8.94 -10.41 19.84
N VAL A 291 -8.86 -9.30 19.12
CA VAL A 291 -8.39 -8.00 19.61
C VAL A 291 -9.56 -7.14 20.06
N VAL A 292 -10.73 -7.28 19.42
CA VAL A 292 -11.98 -6.51 19.64
C VAL A 292 -11.80 -5.03 19.30
N GLU A 293 -11.01 -4.32 20.09
CA GLU A 293 -10.67 -2.91 19.96
C GLU A 293 -9.21 -2.72 20.32
N LEU A 294 -8.46 -2.08 19.43
CA LEU A 294 -7.05 -1.77 19.64
C LEU A 294 -6.92 -0.34 20.16
N VAL A 295 -6.40 -0.19 21.38
CA VAL A 295 -6.17 1.13 22.01
C VAL A 295 -4.68 1.47 22.01
N ALA A 296 -4.34 2.75 22.18
CA ALA A 296 -2.95 3.21 22.20
C ALA A 296 -2.13 2.51 23.28
N TYR A 297 -2.73 2.22 24.44
CA TYR A 297 -2.09 1.48 25.53
C TYR A 297 -1.56 0.11 25.09
N ASP A 298 -2.28 -0.60 24.22
CA ASP A 298 -1.92 -1.95 23.75
C ASP A 298 -0.60 -1.98 22.96
N VAL A 299 -0.23 -0.83 22.38
CA VAL A 299 0.96 -0.67 21.54
C VAL A 299 1.95 0.37 22.09
N ALA A 300 1.72 0.86 23.31
CA ALA A 300 2.57 1.88 23.93
C ALA A 300 3.98 1.34 24.27
N PHE A 301 4.09 0.03 24.51
CA PHE A 301 5.31 -0.59 25.03
C PHE A 301 5.87 -1.64 24.06
N PRO A 302 6.77 -1.25 23.14
CA PRO A 302 7.30 -2.16 22.15
C PRO A 302 8.29 -3.20 22.73
N ALA A 303 9.02 -2.85 23.80
CA ALA A 303 10.04 -3.71 24.40
C ALA A 303 9.45 -4.92 25.15
N LEU A 304 9.91 -6.13 24.79
CA LEU A 304 9.45 -7.39 25.39
C LEU A 304 10.44 -7.95 26.43
N LEU A 305 11.71 -8.10 26.06
CA LEU A 305 12.69 -8.87 26.83
C LEU A 305 13.00 -8.28 28.21
N THR A 306 12.88 -6.97 28.37
CA THR A 306 13.10 -6.27 29.65
C THR A 306 11.87 -6.28 30.56
N ARG A 307 10.72 -6.76 30.07
CA ARG A 307 9.42 -6.64 30.74
C ARG A 307 8.60 -7.93 30.69
N LEU A 308 9.24 -9.08 30.60
CA LEU A 308 8.56 -10.38 30.48
C LEU A 308 7.57 -10.64 31.63
N SER A 309 7.83 -10.13 32.84
CA SER A 309 6.94 -10.22 34.00
C SER A 309 5.66 -9.39 33.87
N ASP A 310 5.68 -8.35 33.05
CA ASP A 310 4.63 -7.34 32.97
C ASP A 310 3.72 -7.56 31.75
N VAL A 311 4.01 -8.57 30.92
CA VAL A 311 3.27 -8.84 29.69
C VAL A 311 1.89 -9.40 30.05
N THR A 312 0.86 -8.63 29.75
CA THR A 312 -0.52 -9.06 29.97
C THR A 312 -0.97 -10.05 28.90
N ALA A 313 -2.00 -10.85 29.19
CA ALA A 313 -2.62 -11.74 28.20
C ALA A 313 -3.13 -10.96 26.97
N ARG A 314 -3.69 -9.76 27.18
CA ARG A 314 -4.13 -8.86 26.10
C ARG A 314 -2.98 -8.44 25.20
N GLU A 315 -1.86 -8.01 25.80
CA GLU A 315 -0.65 -7.65 25.04
C GLU A 315 -0.11 -8.85 24.24
N ALA A 316 -0.12 -10.05 24.81
CA ALA A 316 0.29 -11.26 24.09
C ALA A 316 -0.62 -11.56 22.88
N VAL A 317 -1.94 -11.37 22.99
CA VAL A 317 -2.87 -11.53 21.87
C VAL A 317 -2.59 -10.49 20.77
N VAL A 318 -2.43 -9.22 21.13
CA VAL A 318 -2.13 -8.14 20.18
C VAL A 318 -0.80 -8.37 19.47
N ARG A 319 0.27 -8.72 20.21
CA ARG A 319 1.57 -9.06 19.63
C ARG A 319 1.48 -10.25 18.68
N SER A 320 0.72 -11.29 19.05
CA SER A 320 0.51 -12.47 18.19
C SER A 320 -0.21 -12.11 16.90
N PHE A 321 -1.28 -11.32 16.98
CA PHE A 321 -2.02 -10.85 15.81
C PHE A 321 -1.13 -10.00 14.89
N ILE A 322 -0.39 -9.04 15.45
CA ILE A 322 0.50 -8.16 14.69
C ILE A 322 1.66 -8.94 14.06
N ALA A 323 2.20 -9.96 14.74
CA ALA A 323 3.26 -10.83 14.22
C ALA A 323 2.83 -11.71 13.03
N LEU A 324 1.53 -11.97 12.87
CA LEU A 324 0.98 -12.76 11.75
C LEU A 324 0.37 -11.89 10.65
N SER A 325 -0.32 -10.81 11.02
CA SER A 325 -1.03 -9.93 10.07
C SER A 325 -0.07 -9.28 9.06
N TRP A 326 1.12 -8.84 9.47
CA TRP A 326 2.06 -8.22 8.53
C TRP A 326 2.51 -9.18 7.40
N ILE A 327 2.64 -10.48 7.70
CA ILE A 327 2.96 -11.52 6.71
C ILE A 327 1.78 -11.66 5.76
N TRP A 328 0.58 -11.79 6.31
CA TRP A 328 -0.66 -11.98 5.57
C TRP A 328 -0.97 -10.80 4.64
N GLU A 329 -0.93 -9.58 5.16
CA GLU A 329 -1.14 -8.34 4.42
C GLU A 329 -0.14 -8.23 3.26
N SER A 330 1.13 -8.50 3.54
CA SER A 330 2.17 -8.48 2.50
C SER A 330 1.96 -9.56 1.44
N LEU A 331 1.49 -10.75 1.81
CA LEU A 331 1.19 -11.84 0.88
C LEU A 331 0.04 -11.47 -0.06
N VAL A 332 -1.09 -11.04 0.51
CA VAL A 332 -2.28 -10.62 -0.25
C VAL A 332 -1.92 -9.48 -1.20
N PHE A 333 -1.17 -8.50 -0.70
CA PHE A 333 -0.82 -7.33 -1.47
C PHE A 333 0.17 -7.62 -2.59
N LEU A 334 1.29 -8.29 -2.28
CA LEU A 334 2.36 -8.55 -3.27
C LEU A 334 2.01 -9.70 -4.22
N ASP A 335 1.55 -10.86 -3.71
CA ASP A 335 1.18 -11.99 -4.57
C ASP A 335 -0.11 -11.71 -5.34
N GLY A 336 -1.07 -10.97 -4.74
CA GLY A 336 -2.28 -10.53 -5.42
C GLY A 336 -1.98 -9.59 -6.58
N THR A 337 -1.16 -8.56 -6.35
CA THR A 337 -0.72 -7.64 -7.44
C THR A 337 0.05 -8.40 -8.52
N ASN A 338 0.95 -9.30 -8.13
CA ASN A 338 1.67 -10.14 -9.08
C ASN A 338 0.74 -11.04 -9.89
N ALA A 339 -0.32 -11.60 -9.28
CA ALA A 339 -1.29 -12.42 -9.98
C ALA A 339 -2.09 -11.60 -11.01
N VAL A 340 -2.52 -10.38 -10.65
CA VAL A 340 -3.24 -9.47 -11.57
C VAL A 340 -2.35 -9.07 -12.74
N LEU A 341 -1.10 -8.68 -12.48
CA LEU A 341 -0.16 -8.32 -13.54
C LEU A 341 0.16 -9.54 -14.42
N ALA A 342 0.47 -10.69 -13.83
CA ALA A 342 0.76 -11.91 -14.59
C ALA A 342 -0.37 -12.30 -15.54
N VAL A 343 -1.62 -12.27 -15.05
CA VAL A 343 -2.80 -12.52 -15.88
C VAL A 343 -2.88 -11.52 -17.03
N SER A 344 -2.70 -10.23 -16.74
CA SER A 344 -2.80 -9.16 -17.73
C SER A 344 -1.74 -9.30 -18.84
N PHE A 345 -0.48 -9.52 -18.48
CA PHE A 345 0.64 -9.62 -19.43
C PHE A 345 0.63 -10.93 -20.24
N VAL A 346 0.19 -12.05 -19.64
CA VAL A 346 0.05 -13.32 -20.35
C VAL A 346 -1.14 -13.30 -21.31
N LEU A 347 -2.29 -12.74 -20.90
CA LEU A 347 -3.45 -12.59 -21.80
C LEU A 347 -3.17 -11.63 -22.96
N ALA A 348 -2.37 -10.58 -22.72
CA ALA A 348 -1.91 -9.67 -23.77
C ALA A 348 -0.86 -10.30 -24.71
N GLY A 349 -0.39 -11.52 -24.45
CA GLY A 349 0.62 -12.22 -25.25
C GLY A 349 2.02 -11.57 -25.18
N VAL A 350 2.26 -10.73 -24.17
CA VAL A 350 3.57 -10.08 -23.95
C VAL A 350 4.54 -11.07 -23.30
N ASP A 351 4.05 -11.78 -22.28
CA ASP A 351 4.82 -12.71 -21.45
C ASP A 351 4.26 -14.13 -21.49
N GLN A 352 5.09 -15.10 -21.12
CA GLN A 352 4.70 -16.50 -20.94
C GLN A 352 4.47 -16.82 -19.45
N PRO A 353 3.70 -17.87 -19.12
CA PRO A 353 3.53 -18.35 -17.73
C PRO A 353 4.85 -18.50 -16.95
N SER A 354 5.91 -18.95 -17.62
CA SER A 354 7.25 -19.14 -17.01
C SER A 354 7.94 -17.84 -16.61
N ASP A 355 7.55 -16.71 -17.20
CA ASP A 355 8.11 -15.38 -16.88
C ASP A 355 7.57 -14.83 -15.54
N TRP A 356 6.49 -15.43 -15.03
CA TRP A 356 5.79 -15.04 -13.81
C TRP A 356 5.83 -16.12 -12.72
N PRO A 357 7.03 -16.54 -12.25
CA PRO A 357 7.15 -17.54 -11.20
C PRO A 357 6.55 -17.04 -9.87
N PRO A 358 6.16 -17.95 -8.96
CA PRO A 358 5.67 -17.58 -7.63
C PRO A 358 6.65 -16.65 -6.91
N LEU A 359 6.14 -15.55 -6.33
CA LEU A 359 6.94 -14.60 -5.55
C LEU A 359 7.39 -15.19 -4.22
N PHE A 360 6.51 -15.99 -3.61
CA PHE A 360 6.72 -16.64 -2.33
C PHE A 360 7.04 -18.13 -2.51
N GLY A 361 7.76 -18.70 -1.54
CA GLY A 361 8.05 -20.14 -1.48
C GLY A 361 6.91 -20.96 -0.86
N TYR A 362 7.19 -22.24 -0.67
CA TYR A 362 6.25 -23.15 0.00
C TYR A 362 6.20 -22.89 1.51
N PRO A 363 5.07 -23.17 2.19
CA PRO A 363 4.97 -23.00 3.64
C PRO A 363 6.02 -23.76 4.45
N THR A 364 6.47 -24.93 3.96
CA THR A 364 7.54 -25.74 4.59
C THR A 364 8.88 -25.00 4.66
N SER A 365 9.10 -24.00 3.80
CA SER A 365 10.27 -23.13 3.82
C SER A 365 10.28 -22.12 4.97
N MET A 366 9.23 -22.05 5.80
CA MET A 366 9.19 -21.18 6.98
C MET A 366 9.80 -21.83 8.25
N CYS A 367 10.32 -23.06 8.17
CA CYS A 367 10.93 -23.74 9.32
C CYS A 367 12.36 -23.23 9.58
N GLY A 368 12.47 -22.02 10.14
CA GLY A 368 13.71 -21.30 10.46
C GLY A 368 13.79 -19.94 9.78
N LEU A 369 14.38 -18.96 10.46
CA LEU A 369 14.45 -17.56 10.05
C LEU A 369 15.23 -17.38 8.76
N ARG A 370 16.36 -18.09 8.62
CA ARG A 370 17.14 -18.05 7.36
C ARG A 370 16.35 -18.61 6.19
N LYS A 371 15.60 -19.70 6.38
CA LYS A 371 14.79 -20.29 5.30
C LYS A 371 13.59 -19.40 4.98
N PHE A 372 12.97 -18.79 6.00
CA PHE A 372 11.91 -17.81 5.82
C PHE A 372 12.35 -16.70 4.87
N TRP A 373 13.47 -16.02 5.15
CA TRP A 373 13.93 -14.89 4.33
C TRP A 373 14.51 -15.28 2.97
N SER A 374 15.19 -16.44 2.86
CA SER A 374 15.88 -16.83 1.62
C SER A 374 15.05 -17.69 0.67
N GLN A 375 14.09 -18.45 1.18
CA GLN A 375 13.33 -19.44 0.40
C GLN A 375 11.83 -19.12 0.34
N PHE A 376 11.26 -18.54 1.39
CA PHE A 376 9.84 -18.22 1.44
C PHE A 376 9.53 -16.78 1.03
N TRP A 377 10.19 -15.79 1.64
CA TRP A 377 9.87 -14.36 1.49
C TRP A 377 10.23 -13.82 0.09
N HIS A 378 9.48 -12.82 -0.38
CA HIS A 378 9.45 -12.33 -1.77
C HIS A 378 10.81 -12.36 -2.52
N LYS A 379 10.91 -13.15 -3.59
CA LYS A 379 12.19 -13.41 -4.28
C LYS A 379 12.62 -12.32 -5.28
N LEU A 380 11.85 -11.24 -5.41
CA LEU A 380 12.00 -10.26 -6.49
C LEU A 380 13.33 -9.49 -6.41
N ALA A 381 13.72 -9.05 -5.21
CA ALA A 381 14.90 -8.18 -5.01
C ALA A 381 16.20 -8.94 -4.68
N VAL A 382 16.09 -10.24 -4.35
CA VAL A 382 17.18 -11.03 -3.75
C VAL A 382 18.44 -11.02 -4.61
N ARG A 383 18.30 -11.17 -5.94
CA ARG A 383 19.45 -11.22 -6.84
C ARG A 383 20.13 -9.87 -7.00
N SER A 384 19.36 -8.82 -7.27
CA SER A 384 19.87 -7.46 -7.40
C SER A 384 20.68 -7.07 -6.16
N TYR A 385 20.12 -7.30 -4.96
CA TYR A 385 20.82 -7.03 -3.71
C TYR A 385 22.05 -7.95 -3.48
N SER A 386 21.97 -9.23 -3.87
CA SER A 386 23.10 -10.15 -3.78
C SER A 386 24.29 -9.70 -4.62
N ASN A 387 24.06 -9.07 -5.77
CA ASN A 387 25.13 -8.56 -6.63
C ASN A 387 25.91 -7.44 -5.97
N TYR A 388 25.22 -6.50 -5.30
CA TYR A 388 25.88 -5.48 -4.47
C TYR A 388 26.68 -6.12 -3.35
N GLY A 389 26.12 -7.11 -2.66
CA GLY A 389 26.83 -7.86 -1.63
C GLY A 389 28.10 -8.51 -2.17
N ARG A 390 28.02 -9.17 -3.35
CA ARG A 390 29.18 -9.80 -4.00
C ARG A 390 30.23 -8.78 -4.42
N ALA A 391 29.83 -7.67 -5.02
CA ALA A 391 30.74 -6.59 -5.40
C ALA A 391 31.47 -6.04 -4.17
N PHE A 392 30.75 -5.79 -3.08
CA PHE A 392 31.32 -5.34 -1.82
C PHE A 392 32.28 -6.38 -1.23
N THR A 393 31.94 -7.67 -1.26
CA THR A 393 32.86 -8.72 -0.80
C THR A 393 34.13 -8.85 -1.64
N ARG A 394 34.07 -8.62 -2.96
CA ARG A 394 35.25 -8.62 -3.83
C ARG A 394 36.18 -7.45 -3.49
N MET A 395 35.61 -6.27 -3.26
CA MET A 395 36.36 -5.11 -2.78
C MET A 395 37.01 -5.40 -1.43
N LEU A 396 36.28 -6.01 -0.48
CA LEU A 396 36.83 -6.37 0.82
C LEU A 396 37.92 -7.44 0.73
N ALA A 397 37.79 -8.42 -0.17
CA ALA A 397 38.79 -9.46 -0.39
C ALA A 397 40.11 -8.90 -0.95
N PHE A 398 40.05 -7.81 -1.72
CA PHE A 398 41.22 -7.09 -2.19
C PHE A 398 41.97 -6.40 -1.04
N ILE A 399 41.24 -5.86 -0.05
CA ILE A 399 41.80 -5.16 1.10
C ILE A 399 42.29 -6.13 2.18
N ILE A 400 41.54 -7.22 2.42
CA ILE A 400 41.81 -8.20 3.47
C ILE A 400 41.87 -9.60 2.85
N PRO A 401 43.06 -10.06 2.42
CA PRO A 401 43.24 -11.39 1.88
C PRO A 401 42.99 -12.48 2.94
N GLY A 402 42.36 -13.58 2.55
CA GLY A 402 42.22 -14.77 3.41
C GLY A 402 40.97 -14.81 4.32
N LEU A 403 39.95 -13.99 4.07
CA LEU A 403 38.69 -14.05 4.81
C LEU A 403 38.01 -15.43 4.66
N PRO A 404 37.47 -16.03 5.75
CA PRO A 404 36.77 -17.31 5.65
C PRO A 404 35.49 -17.23 4.78
N PRO A 405 35.12 -18.31 4.05
CA PRO A 405 33.88 -18.40 3.26
C PRO A 405 32.60 -18.02 4.02
N VAL A 406 32.56 -18.33 5.33
CA VAL A 406 31.43 -17.99 6.21
C VAL A 406 31.27 -16.48 6.36
N VAL A 407 32.38 -15.74 6.47
CA VAL A 407 32.37 -14.29 6.61
C VAL A 407 31.89 -13.64 5.32
N TYR A 408 32.33 -14.15 4.16
CA TYR A 408 31.82 -13.69 2.87
C TYR A 408 30.29 -13.85 2.76
N GLY A 409 29.77 -15.01 3.14
CA GLY A 409 28.32 -15.25 3.16
C GLY A 409 27.57 -14.30 4.09
N ALA A 410 28.12 -14.03 5.27
CA ALA A 410 27.54 -13.10 6.24
C ALA A 410 27.54 -11.65 5.73
N VAL A 411 28.63 -11.19 5.09
CA VAL A 411 28.71 -9.85 4.51
C VAL A 411 27.69 -9.67 3.38
N VAL A 412 27.55 -10.67 2.49
CA VAL A 412 26.53 -10.61 1.43
C VAL A 412 25.13 -10.52 2.04
N ALA A 413 24.83 -11.35 3.04
CA ALA A 413 23.54 -11.30 3.73
C ALA A 413 23.30 -9.94 4.41
N PHE A 414 24.31 -9.39 5.08
CA PHE A 414 24.24 -8.06 5.70
C PHE A 414 23.88 -6.98 4.68
N VAL A 415 24.57 -6.95 3.53
CA VAL A 415 24.29 -5.98 2.46
C VAL A 415 22.88 -6.13 1.90
N ILE A 416 22.37 -7.37 1.77
CA ILE A 416 20.99 -7.62 1.32
C ILE A 416 19.98 -7.01 2.29
N PHE A 417 20.11 -7.28 3.59
CA PHE A 417 19.21 -6.72 4.60
C PHE A 417 19.34 -5.20 4.73
N LEU A 418 20.55 -4.66 4.60
CA LEU A 418 20.82 -3.22 4.61
C LEU A 418 20.09 -2.50 3.45
N LEU A 419 20.27 -2.99 2.22
CA LEU A 419 19.64 -2.39 1.03
C LEU A 419 18.11 -2.55 1.05
N SER A 420 17.61 -3.67 1.56
CA SER A 420 16.18 -3.86 1.79
C SER A 420 15.63 -2.84 2.78
N GLY A 421 16.29 -2.68 3.93
CA GLY A 421 15.90 -1.71 4.96
C GLY A 421 15.94 -0.26 4.49
N LEU A 422 16.96 0.12 3.72
CA LEU A 422 17.04 1.45 3.11
C LEU A 422 15.91 1.68 2.09
N SER A 423 15.62 0.69 1.25
CA SER A 423 14.53 0.79 0.27
C SER A 423 13.18 1.02 0.95
N HIS A 424 12.92 0.29 2.03
CA HIS A 424 11.71 0.47 2.84
C HIS A 424 11.69 1.82 3.56
N ALA A 425 12.80 2.27 4.15
CA ALA A 425 12.89 3.57 4.82
C ALA A 425 12.64 4.75 3.85
N VAL A 426 13.11 4.67 2.60
CA VAL A 426 12.83 5.67 1.57
C VAL A 426 11.33 5.74 1.24
N VAL A 427 10.68 4.59 1.14
CA VAL A 427 9.22 4.52 0.90
C VAL A 427 8.46 5.09 2.09
N SER A 428 8.81 4.67 3.30
CA SER A 428 8.22 5.17 4.55
C SER A 428 8.37 6.69 4.68
N TRP A 429 9.55 7.23 4.34
CA TRP A 429 9.79 8.67 4.30
C TRP A 429 8.89 9.39 3.28
N ARG A 430 8.75 8.83 2.07
CA ARG A 430 7.83 9.36 1.05
C ARG A 430 6.37 9.32 1.47
N LEU A 431 5.96 8.34 2.27
CA LEU A 431 4.62 8.23 2.83
C LEU A 431 4.40 9.09 4.09
N GLY A 432 5.36 9.95 4.46
CA GLY A 432 5.23 10.88 5.58
C GLY A 432 5.63 10.31 6.93
N THR A 433 6.13 9.07 6.98
CA THR A 433 6.71 8.49 8.20
C THR A 433 8.22 8.73 8.23
N SER A 434 8.67 9.61 9.13
CA SER A 434 10.09 9.87 9.34
C SER A 434 10.63 8.94 10.42
N GLY A 435 11.55 8.05 10.06
CA GLY A 435 12.21 7.16 11.01
C GLY A 435 13.09 6.11 10.33
N TRP A 436 14.01 5.54 11.11
CA TRP A 436 14.90 4.45 10.69
C TRP A 436 14.38 3.07 11.14
N LEU A 437 13.12 2.97 11.54
CA LEU A 437 12.52 1.76 12.10
C LEU A 437 12.56 0.59 11.10
N ASP A 438 12.30 0.86 9.82
CA ASP A 438 12.42 -0.16 8.78
C ASP A 438 13.86 -0.68 8.70
N LEU A 439 14.85 0.21 8.61
CA LEU A 439 16.26 -0.14 8.55
C LEU A 439 16.69 -0.97 9.77
N GLN A 440 16.34 -0.51 10.97
CA GLN A 440 16.62 -1.21 12.22
C GLN A 440 16.01 -2.61 12.25
N TRP A 441 14.77 -2.75 11.81
CA TRP A 441 14.09 -4.05 11.79
C TRP A 441 14.71 -5.03 10.78
N PHE A 442 15.07 -4.57 9.58
CA PHE A 442 15.77 -5.43 8.61
C PHE A 442 17.16 -5.84 9.11
N LEU A 443 17.91 -4.94 9.75
CA LEU A 443 19.20 -5.28 10.37
C LEU A 443 19.05 -6.24 11.56
N LEU A 444 17.96 -6.12 12.33
CA LEU A 444 17.64 -7.06 13.40
C LEU A 444 17.33 -8.46 12.85
N ASN A 445 16.64 -8.55 11.70
CA ASN A 445 16.43 -9.81 11.00
C ASN A 445 17.74 -10.45 10.51
N PHE A 446 18.69 -9.65 10.04
CA PHE A 446 20.05 -10.14 9.75
C PHE A 446 20.70 -10.73 11.00
N ALA A 447 20.69 -9.99 12.12
CA ALA A 447 21.27 -10.46 13.38
C ALA A 447 20.61 -11.76 13.85
N GLY A 448 19.28 -11.87 13.75
CA GLY A 448 18.53 -13.09 14.04
C GLY A 448 18.93 -14.27 13.16
N CYS A 449 19.05 -14.06 11.84
CA CYS A 449 19.47 -15.11 10.90
C CYS A 449 20.92 -15.56 11.15
N PHE A 450 21.80 -14.61 11.49
CA PHE A 450 23.19 -14.88 11.82
C PHE A 450 23.30 -15.69 13.11
N ALA A 451 22.59 -15.26 14.18
CA ALA A 451 22.53 -15.98 15.45
C ALA A 451 21.96 -17.41 15.26
N GLU A 452 20.85 -17.57 14.53
CA GLU A 452 20.31 -18.88 14.18
C GLU A 452 21.36 -19.76 13.50
N THR A 453 22.09 -19.22 12.51
CA THR A 453 23.11 -19.96 11.77
C THR A 453 24.25 -20.41 12.69
N LEU A 454 24.68 -19.55 13.63
CA LEU A 454 25.70 -19.89 14.62
C LEU A 454 25.23 -20.99 15.58
N VAL A 455 24.03 -20.85 16.14
CA VAL A 455 23.45 -21.82 17.08
C VAL A 455 23.27 -23.18 16.41
N VAL A 456 22.65 -23.23 15.22
CA VAL A 456 22.47 -24.48 14.46
C VAL A 456 23.83 -25.12 14.12
N SER A 457 24.82 -24.31 13.75
CA SER A 457 26.18 -24.81 13.46
C SER A 457 26.88 -25.34 14.72
N MET A 458 26.64 -24.75 15.89
CA MET A 458 27.16 -25.23 17.17
C MET A 458 26.50 -26.55 17.57
N VAL A 459 25.16 -26.63 17.50
CA VAL A 459 24.39 -27.84 17.81
C VAL A 459 24.80 -29.01 16.92
N ARG A 460 24.92 -28.78 15.60
CA ARG A 460 25.38 -29.82 14.66
C ARG A 460 26.80 -30.29 14.93
N ARG A 461 27.70 -29.39 15.31
CA ARG A 461 29.08 -29.75 15.71
C ARG A 461 29.10 -30.57 16.99
N LEU A 462 28.29 -30.20 17.98
CA LEU A 462 28.18 -30.94 19.24
C LEU A 462 27.57 -32.33 19.02
N ALA A 463 26.49 -32.43 18.26
CA ALA A 463 25.86 -33.71 17.91
C ALA A 463 26.84 -34.63 17.15
N LYS A 464 27.64 -34.08 16.24
CA LYS A 464 28.70 -34.85 15.57
C LYS A 464 29.76 -35.38 16.55
N ARG A 465 30.15 -34.58 17.54
CA ARG A 465 31.11 -35.01 18.58
C ARG A 465 30.55 -36.08 19.50
N LEU A 466 29.24 -36.04 19.79
CA LEU A 466 28.54 -37.00 20.65
C LEU A 466 28.03 -38.24 19.90
N GLY A 467 28.25 -38.33 18.58
CA GLY A 467 27.77 -39.44 17.74
C GLY A 467 26.28 -39.36 17.35
N TRP A 468 25.55 -38.35 17.81
CA TRP A 468 24.10 -38.19 17.58
C TRP A 468 23.72 -37.49 16.27
N ALA A 469 24.62 -37.52 15.28
CA ALA A 469 24.42 -36.78 14.03
C ALA A 469 23.23 -37.31 13.22
N ARG A 470 22.96 -38.62 13.29
CA ARG A 470 21.87 -39.26 12.55
C ARG A 470 20.52 -38.94 13.17
N GLU A 471 20.45 -38.99 14.50
CA GLU A 471 19.29 -38.69 15.32
C GLU A 471 18.89 -37.22 15.17
N LEU A 472 19.86 -36.30 15.20
CA LEU A 472 19.61 -34.88 14.95
C LEU A 472 19.08 -34.65 13.51
N ALA A 473 19.64 -35.33 12.51
CA ALA A 473 19.17 -35.23 11.14
C ALA A 473 17.74 -35.77 10.95
N LEU A 474 17.39 -36.84 11.68
CA LEU A 474 16.02 -37.37 11.73
C LEU A 474 15.07 -36.38 12.43
N LEU A 475 15.49 -35.78 13.55
CA LEU A 475 14.73 -34.76 14.26
C LEU A 475 14.45 -33.54 13.38
N GLU A 476 15.47 -33.01 12.69
CA GLU A 476 15.35 -31.87 11.76
C GLU A 476 14.36 -32.13 10.61
N ARG A 477 14.19 -33.40 10.21
CA ARG A 477 13.25 -33.83 9.16
C ARG A 477 11.87 -34.22 9.70
N SER A 478 11.74 -34.40 11.00
CA SER A 478 10.51 -34.82 11.64
C SER A 478 9.54 -33.66 11.81
N TRP A 479 8.27 -33.99 12.09
CA TRP A 479 7.23 -33.01 12.43
C TRP A 479 7.64 -32.12 13.62
N LEU A 480 8.39 -32.68 14.58
CA LEU A 480 8.86 -31.95 15.76
C LEU A 480 9.91 -30.89 15.38
N GLY A 481 10.82 -31.23 14.46
CA GLY A 481 11.78 -30.27 13.90
C GLY A 481 11.10 -29.12 13.17
N TRP A 482 10.02 -29.41 12.44
CA TRP A 482 9.20 -28.37 11.80
C TRP A 482 8.49 -27.50 12.83
N PHE A 483 7.85 -28.11 13.84
CA PHE A 483 7.18 -27.38 14.90
C PHE A 483 8.13 -26.44 15.65
N ILE A 484 9.33 -26.91 16.01
CA ILE A 484 10.38 -26.09 16.63
C ILE A 484 10.76 -24.92 15.71
N GLY A 485 10.94 -25.18 14.42
CA GLY A 485 11.26 -24.14 13.43
C GLY A 485 10.17 -23.07 13.30
N TYR A 486 8.89 -23.47 13.21
CA TYR A 486 7.77 -22.53 13.18
C TYR A 486 7.65 -21.73 14.46
N THR A 487 7.79 -22.39 15.61
CA THR A 487 7.73 -21.75 16.92
C THR A 487 8.84 -20.73 17.08
N TRP A 488 10.05 -21.03 16.62
CA TRP A 488 11.16 -20.10 16.62
C TRP A 488 10.90 -18.87 15.75
N VAL A 489 10.41 -19.06 14.51
CA VAL A 489 10.07 -17.93 13.62
C VAL A 489 8.94 -17.08 14.21
N PHE A 490 7.90 -17.71 14.76
CA PHE A 490 6.82 -17.01 15.44
C PHE A 490 7.32 -16.23 16.65
N ALA A 491 8.12 -16.85 17.53
CA ALA A 491 8.69 -16.18 18.71
C ALA A 491 9.58 -14.98 18.32
N PHE A 492 10.38 -15.14 17.25
CA PHE A 492 11.19 -14.05 16.72
C PHE A 492 10.32 -12.88 16.23
N PHE A 493 9.24 -13.14 15.47
CA PHE A 493 8.36 -12.07 15.00
C PHE A 493 7.47 -11.49 16.09
N PHE A 494 7.03 -12.31 17.05
CA PHE A 494 6.31 -11.88 18.25
C PHE A 494 7.12 -10.84 19.05
N TRP A 495 8.45 -10.99 19.08
CA TRP A 495 9.34 -10.02 19.69
C TRP A 495 9.65 -8.81 18.77
N THR A 496 10.06 -9.07 17.54
CA THR A 496 10.68 -8.04 16.68
C THR A 496 9.69 -7.18 15.91
N VAL A 497 8.54 -7.71 15.50
CA VAL A 497 7.54 -6.96 14.72
C VAL A 497 6.92 -5.83 15.55
N PRO A 498 6.58 -6.01 16.84
CA PRO A 498 6.17 -4.90 17.70
C PRO A 498 7.19 -3.75 17.76
N LEU A 499 8.50 -4.03 17.84
CA LEU A 499 9.55 -2.99 17.83
C LEU A 499 9.48 -2.11 16.58
N TRP A 500 9.04 -2.68 15.47
CA TRP A 500 8.88 -2.00 14.19
C TRP A 500 7.53 -1.30 14.03
N LYS A 501 6.43 -2.00 14.32
CA LYS A 501 5.06 -1.54 14.03
C LYS A 501 4.42 -0.71 15.14
N PHE A 502 4.67 -1.03 16.41
CA PHE A 502 4.02 -0.36 17.54
C PHE A 502 4.28 1.15 17.58
N PRO A 503 5.50 1.67 17.32
CA PRO A 503 5.74 3.11 17.36
C PRO A 503 4.91 3.91 16.33
N THR A 504 4.57 3.30 15.20
CA THR A 504 3.71 3.91 14.18
C THR A 504 2.25 3.77 14.57
N LEU A 505 1.82 2.57 14.98
CA LEU A 505 0.45 2.32 15.44
C LEU A 505 0.08 3.19 16.64
N TYR A 506 0.97 3.32 17.63
CA TYR A 506 0.78 4.16 18.81
C TYR A 506 0.57 5.63 18.43
N ARG A 507 1.39 6.16 17.51
CA ARG A 507 1.25 7.54 17.04
C ARG A 507 -0.10 7.79 16.37
N GLU A 508 -0.61 6.83 15.61
CA GLU A 508 -1.93 6.95 14.98
C GLU A 508 -3.07 6.78 16.00
N LEU A 509 -2.97 5.81 16.91
CA LEU A 509 -4.00 5.59 17.94
C LEU A 509 -4.10 6.74 18.93
N VAL A 510 -2.98 7.32 19.37
CA VAL A 510 -2.99 8.52 20.24
C VAL A 510 -3.66 9.70 19.55
N LYS A 511 -3.45 9.87 18.23
CA LYS A 511 -4.16 10.91 17.47
C LYS A 511 -5.66 10.62 17.49
N LEU A 512 -6.08 9.39 17.18
CA LEU A 512 -7.48 8.99 17.17
C LEU A 512 -8.16 9.16 18.53
N GLU A 513 -7.53 8.70 19.61
CA GLU A 513 -8.04 8.85 20.99
C GLU A 513 -8.13 10.32 21.41
N ARG A 514 -7.12 11.13 21.06
CA ARG A 514 -7.14 12.57 21.33
C ARG A 514 -8.30 13.25 20.62
N TRP A 515 -8.56 12.90 19.35
CA TRP A 515 -9.69 13.43 18.59
C TRP A 515 -11.03 12.96 19.17
N ALA A 516 -11.16 11.67 19.51
CA ALA A 516 -12.34 11.13 20.17
C ALA A 516 -12.64 11.85 21.49
N SER A 517 -11.61 12.15 22.29
CA SER A 517 -11.74 12.89 23.55
C SER A 517 -12.13 14.36 23.36
N ILE A 518 -11.67 15.00 22.27
CA ILE A 518 -12.08 16.37 21.90
C ILE A 518 -13.56 16.38 21.49
N LEU A 519 -13.96 15.43 20.63
CA LEU A 519 -15.33 15.29 20.15
C LEU A 519 -16.31 14.98 21.28
N SER A 520 -15.95 14.11 22.23
CA SER A 520 -16.79 13.79 23.38
C SER A 520 -17.01 14.97 24.34
N LYS A 521 -16.17 16.01 24.26
CA LYS A 521 -16.26 17.23 25.08
C LYS A 521 -16.94 18.39 24.32
N MET A 522 -17.17 18.25 23.02
CA MET A 522 -18.01 19.17 22.26
C MET A 522 -19.47 18.80 22.54
N THR A 523 -20.02 19.27 23.66
CA THR A 523 -21.46 19.22 23.91
C THR A 523 -22.17 20.04 22.85
N ILE A 524 -23.12 19.41 22.15
CA ILE A 524 -24.14 20.10 21.36
C ILE A 524 -24.91 20.97 22.36
N VAL A 525 -24.76 22.29 22.26
CA VAL A 525 -25.65 23.22 22.93
C VAL A 525 -26.96 23.14 22.15
N GLU A 526 -27.91 22.34 22.65
CA GLU A 526 -29.30 22.45 22.21
C GLU A 526 -29.79 23.84 22.62
N GLY A 527 -29.87 24.73 21.63
CA GLY A 527 -30.41 26.08 21.74
C GLY A 527 -31.69 26.20 20.95
#